data_AF-A0AAV5VKL8-F1
#
_entry.id   AF-A0AAV5VKL8-F1
#
_cell.length_a   1.000
_cell.length_b   1.000
_cell.length_c   1.000
_cell.angle_alpha   90.00
_cell.angle_beta   90.00
_cell.angle_gamma   90.00
#
_symmetry.space_group_name_H-M   'P 1'
#
loop_
_entity.id
_entity.type
_entity.pdbx_description
1 polymer ?
#
loop_
_entity_poly.entity_id
_entity_poly.type
_entity_poly.pdbx_seq_one_letter_code
_entity_poly.pdbx_strand_id
1 'polypeptide(L)'
;SNSPVIDRWMERAFTFSSIDGMGNLVTRALVLMQNLTKEGAACDKLEYLVKALQMERKLVEEHDYKKKSAVRDLMFAFCTGLEATIESVIEKKRKQENCAVVEQEIQKCTTTTTNTSVPRWDNDKLRIKMQKRLL
;
A
#
# COMPACT_ATOMS: atom_id res chain seq x y z
N SER A 1 -7.69 -34.72 6.53
CA SER A 1 -6.36 -35.32 6.31
C SER A 1 -6.14 -35.39 4.82
N ASN A 2 -4.98 -34.95 4.33
CA ASN A 2 -4.64 -35.07 2.91
C ASN A 2 -4.36 -36.54 2.57
N SER A 3 -4.52 -36.90 1.30
CA SER A 3 -4.16 -38.23 0.82
C SER A 3 -2.63 -38.40 0.85
N PRO A 4 -2.09 -39.55 1.29
CA PRO A 4 -0.66 -39.80 1.32
C PRO A 4 0.01 -39.72 -0.06
N VAL A 5 -0.78 -39.85 -1.14
CA VAL A 5 -0.31 -39.60 -2.51
C VAL A 5 -0.04 -38.10 -2.74
N ILE A 6 -0.92 -37.24 -2.25
CA ILE A 6 -0.80 -35.78 -2.39
C ILE A 6 0.43 -35.29 -1.63
N ASP A 7 0.64 -35.77 -0.41
CA ASP A 7 1.79 -35.38 0.41
C ASP A 7 3.12 -35.73 -0.28
N ARG A 8 3.19 -36.90 -0.92
CA ARG A 8 4.38 -37.33 -1.68
C ARG A 8 4.63 -36.49 -2.93
N TRP A 9 3.57 -36.04 -3.61
CA TRP A 9 3.70 -35.11 -4.75
C TRP A 9 4.13 -33.72 -4.29
N MET A 10 3.60 -33.24 -3.16
CA MET A 10 4.02 -31.97 -2.57
C MET A 10 5.49 -32.00 -2.16
N GLU A 11 5.95 -33.07 -1.52
CA GLU A 11 7.34 -33.25 -1.11
C GLU A 11 8.29 -33.29 -2.32
N ARG A 12 7.90 -33.99 -3.40
CA ARG A 12 8.68 -34.00 -4.64
C ARG A 12 8.69 -32.65 -5.34
N ALA A 13 7.54 -31.98 -5.43
CA ALA A 13 7.45 -30.64 -6.00
C ALA A 13 8.31 -29.64 -5.21
N PHE A 14 8.31 -29.75 -3.89
CA PHE A 14 9.17 -28.97 -3.00
C PHE A 14 10.66 -29.27 -3.26
N THR A 15 11.03 -30.54 -3.33
CA THR A 15 12.41 -30.96 -3.60
C THR A 15 12.91 -30.48 -4.98
N PHE A 16 12.08 -30.60 -6.02
CA PHE A 16 12.41 -30.10 -7.36
C PHE A 16 12.47 -28.58 -7.40
N SER A 17 11.59 -27.92 -6.65
CA SER A 17 11.55 -26.47 -6.47
C SER A 17 12.81 -25.95 -5.77
N SER A 18 13.36 -26.68 -4.80
CA SER A 18 14.58 -26.28 -4.09
C SER A 18 15.87 -26.43 -4.90
N ILE A 19 15.86 -27.23 -5.96
CA ILE A 19 17.05 -27.50 -6.80
C ILE A 19 17.16 -26.51 -7.98
N ASP A 20 16.06 -25.84 -8.34
CA ASP A 20 15.98 -24.92 -9.48
C ASP A 20 15.65 -23.51 -8.99
N GLY A 21 16.38 -22.50 -9.46
CA GLY A 21 16.18 -21.10 -9.03
C GLY A 21 14.73 -20.63 -9.18
N MET A 22 13.99 -21.19 -10.15
CA MET A 22 12.57 -20.93 -10.35
C MET A 22 11.69 -21.37 -9.17
N GLY A 23 11.95 -22.51 -8.56
CA GLY A 23 11.11 -22.99 -7.48
C GLY A 23 11.30 -22.19 -6.19
N ASN A 24 12.54 -21.81 -5.88
CA ASN A 24 12.81 -20.87 -4.81
C ASN A 24 12.10 -19.51 -5.05
N LEU A 25 12.13 -19.01 -6.30
CA LEU A 25 11.42 -17.79 -6.68
C LEU A 25 9.90 -17.89 -6.41
N VAL A 26 9.26 -18.97 -6.86
CA VAL A 26 7.83 -19.21 -6.63
C VAL A 26 7.52 -19.33 -5.14
N THR A 27 8.37 -20.02 -4.38
CA THR A 27 8.20 -20.16 -2.92
C THR A 27 8.22 -18.80 -2.23
N ARG A 28 9.16 -17.92 -2.59
CA ARG A 28 9.23 -16.56 -2.04
C ARG A 28 8.04 -15.70 -2.45
N ALA A 29 7.58 -15.82 -3.69
CA ALA A 29 6.35 -15.16 -4.14
C ALA A 29 5.13 -15.60 -3.31
N LEU A 30 4.97 -16.89 -3.02
CA LEU A 30 3.87 -17.39 -2.18
C LEU A 30 3.97 -16.91 -0.74
N VAL A 31 5.17 -16.89 -0.15
CA VAL A 31 5.39 -16.33 1.20
C VAL A 31 5.04 -14.84 1.22
N LEU A 32 5.41 -14.08 0.20
CA LEU A 32 5.06 -12.67 0.08
C LEU A 32 3.54 -12.45 0.00
N MET A 33 2.84 -13.27 -0.79
CA MET A 33 1.38 -13.26 -0.85
C MET A 33 0.74 -13.62 0.50
N GLN A 34 1.31 -14.58 1.23
CA GLN A 34 0.84 -14.94 2.57
C GLN A 34 1.03 -13.79 3.57
N ASN A 35 2.16 -13.09 3.51
CA ASN A 35 2.40 -11.92 4.37
C ASN A 35 1.42 -10.79 4.04
N LEU A 36 1.18 -10.53 2.74
CA LEU A 36 0.18 -9.55 2.30
C LEU A 36 -1.22 -9.90 2.81
N THR A 37 -1.62 -11.17 2.80
CA THR A 37 -2.96 -11.59 3.26
C THR A 37 -3.11 -11.56 4.77
N LYS A 38 -2.03 -11.83 5.54
CA LYS A 38 -2.06 -11.82 7.01
C LYS A 38 -1.91 -10.43 7.61
N GLU A 39 -0.97 -9.64 7.12
CA GLU A 39 -0.60 -8.34 7.69
C GLU A 39 -1.19 -7.17 6.89
N GLY A 40 -1.75 -7.43 5.70
CA GLY A 40 -2.27 -6.40 4.81
C GLY A 40 -1.18 -5.46 4.29
N ALA A 41 -1.57 -4.23 3.98
CA ALA A 41 -0.65 -3.16 3.59
C ALA A 41 0.15 -2.58 4.78
N ALA A 42 -0.17 -2.97 6.02
CA ALA A 42 0.48 -2.46 7.22
C ALA A 42 1.92 -2.95 7.39
N CYS A 43 2.35 -3.93 6.58
CA CYS A 43 3.71 -4.43 6.61
C CYS A 43 4.67 -3.41 6.00
N ASP A 44 5.37 -2.63 6.83
CA ASP A 44 6.42 -1.68 6.38
C ASP A 44 7.57 -2.38 5.62
N LYS A 45 7.68 -3.71 5.79
CA LYS A 45 8.66 -4.55 5.11
C LYS A 45 8.24 -4.94 3.68
N LEU A 46 6.99 -4.68 3.30
CA LEU A 46 6.41 -5.14 2.04
C LEU A 46 7.14 -4.58 0.81
N GLU A 47 7.54 -3.31 0.86
CA GLU A 47 8.33 -2.68 -0.21
C GLU A 47 9.71 -3.35 -0.37
N TYR A 48 10.36 -3.70 0.73
CA TYR A 48 11.64 -4.41 0.70
C TYR A 48 11.50 -5.82 0.16
N LEU A 49 10.43 -6.52 0.54
CA LEU A 49 10.16 -7.88 0.07
C LEU A 49 9.84 -7.92 -1.43
N VAL A 50 9.10 -6.93 -1.95
CA VAL A 50 8.87 -6.80 -3.41
C VAL A 50 10.18 -6.57 -4.14
N LYS A 51 11.03 -5.64 -3.68
CA LYS A 51 12.34 -5.39 -4.30
C LYS A 51 13.23 -6.63 -4.27
N ALA A 52 13.22 -7.38 -3.17
CA ALA A 52 13.94 -8.64 -3.06
C ALA A 52 13.46 -9.67 -4.10
N LEU A 53 12.13 -9.82 -4.24
CA LEU A 53 11.54 -10.71 -5.23
C LEU A 53 11.90 -10.31 -6.67
N GLN A 54 11.87 -9.01 -6.99
CA GLN A 54 12.27 -8.47 -8.30
C GLN A 54 13.73 -8.81 -8.64
N MET A 55 14.64 -8.61 -7.68
CA MET A 55 16.06 -8.93 -7.86
C MET A 55 16.28 -10.42 -8.09
N GLU A 56 15.61 -11.27 -7.32
CA GLU A 56 15.69 -12.72 -7.50
C GLU A 56 15.10 -13.17 -8.82
N ARG A 57 13.95 -12.62 -9.22
CA ARG A 57 13.34 -12.92 -10.52
C ARG A 57 14.32 -12.61 -11.65
N LYS A 58 14.93 -11.42 -11.63
CA LYS A 58 15.92 -11.01 -12.63
C LYS A 58 17.12 -11.96 -12.65
N LEU A 59 17.63 -12.34 -11.47
CA LEU A 59 18.75 -13.27 -11.36
C LEU A 59 18.40 -14.65 -11.93
N VAL A 60 17.21 -15.17 -11.62
CA VAL A 60 16.72 -16.44 -12.17
C VAL A 60 16.53 -16.36 -13.68
N GLU A 61 15.97 -15.28 -14.19
CA GLU A 61 15.74 -15.04 -15.63
C GLU A 61 17.05 -14.94 -16.44
N GLU A 62 18.09 -14.31 -15.86
CA GLU A 62 19.43 -14.22 -16.44
C GLU A 62 20.10 -15.60 -16.56
N HIS A 63 19.98 -16.43 -15.53
CA HIS A 63 20.63 -17.75 -15.44
C HIS A 63 19.74 -18.92 -15.88
N ASP A 64 18.56 -18.65 -16.40
CA ASP A 64 17.65 -19.70 -16.86
C ASP A 64 18.11 -20.28 -18.21
N TYR A 65 18.63 -21.51 -18.19
CA TYR A 65 19.01 -22.25 -19.39
C TYR A 65 17.81 -22.85 -20.15
N LYS A 66 16.60 -22.79 -19.58
CA LYS A 66 15.34 -23.37 -20.11
C LYS A 66 14.29 -22.31 -20.44
N LYS A 67 14.71 -21.19 -21.05
CA LYS A 67 13.86 -20.02 -21.42
C LYS A 67 12.64 -20.27 -22.33
N LYS A 68 12.33 -21.51 -22.71
CA LYS A 68 11.24 -21.85 -23.65
C LYS A 68 10.18 -22.77 -23.06
N SER A 69 10.14 -22.91 -21.73
CA SER A 69 9.08 -23.67 -21.06
C SER A 69 7.89 -22.76 -20.78
N ALA A 70 6.73 -23.06 -21.37
CA ALA A 70 5.49 -22.33 -21.12
C ALA A 70 5.13 -22.24 -19.62
N VAL A 71 5.50 -23.26 -18.83
CA VAL A 71 5.31 -23.24 -17.37
C VAL A 71 6.19 -22.19 -16.71
N ARG A 72 7.44 -22.01 -17.16
CA ARG A 72 8.35 -21.01 -16.62
C ARG A 72 7.88 -19.60 -16.97
N ASP A 73 7.41 -19.38 -18.19
CA ASP A 73 6.82 -18.12 -18.61
C ASP A 73 5.61 -17.75 -17.74
N LEU A 74 4.76 -18.74 -17.45
CA LEU A 74 3.63 -18.56 -16.52
C LEU A 74 4.10 -18.20 -15.11
N MET A 75 5.16 -18.82 -14.59
CA MET A 75 5.69 -18.51 -13.25
C MET A 75 6.32 -17.11 -13.19
N PHE A 76 7.04 -16.69 -14.22
CA PHE A 76 7.56 -15.32 -14.32
C PHE A 76 6.45 -14.29 -14.42
N ALA A 77 5.41 -14.56 -15.23
CA ALA A 77 4.23 -13.72 -15.33
C ALA A 77 3.49 -13.63 -14.00
N PHE A 78 3.35 -14.74 -13.27
CA PHE A 78 2.77 -14.77 -11.93
C PHE A 78 3.55 -13.90 -10.94
N CYS A 79 4.87 -14.04 -10.89
CA CYS A 79 5.72 -13.22 -10.01
C CYS A 79 5.60 -11.73 -10.36
N THR A 80 5.63 -11.39 -11.65
CA THR A 80 5.48 -10.01 -12.13
C THR A 80 4.09 -9.43 -11.78
N GLY A 81 3.03 -10.22 -11.93
CA GLY A 81 1.67 -9.81 -11.55
C GLY A 81 1.53 -9.59 -10.04
N LEU A 82 2.19 -10.43 -9.23
CA LEU A 82 2.22 -10.26 -7.78
C LEU A 82 2.99 -9.00 -7.36
N GLU A 83 4.16 -8.75 -7.96
CA GLU A 83 4.94 -7.51 -7.76
C GLU A 83 4.06 -6.28 -8.01
N ALA A 84 3.42 -6.21 -9.18
CA ALA A 84 2.57 -5.09 -9.57
C ALA A 84 1.34 -4.92 -8.65
N THR A 85 0.75 -6.04 -8.21
CA THR A 85 -0.40 -6.01 -7.28
C THR A 85 0.02 -5.39 -5.95
N ILE A 86 1.17 -5.79 -5.42
CA ILE A 86 1.67 -5.29 -4.14
C ILE A 86 2.07 -3.82 -4.24
N GLU A 87 2.75 -3.42 -5.31
CA GLU A 87 3.08 -2.02 -5.57
C GLU A 87 1.82 -1.15 -5.62
N SER A 88 0.73 -1.64 -6.24
CA SER A 88 -0.57 -0.95 -6.24
C SER A 88 -1.15 -0.80 -4.84
N VAL A 89 -1.02 -1.82 -3.98
CA VAL A 89 -1.48 -1.79 -2.59
C VAL A 89 -0.67 -0.77 -1.77
N ILE A 90 0.65 -0.77 -1.91
CA ILE A 90 1.54 0.19 -1.24
C ILE A 90 1.19 1.61 -1.65
N GLU A 91 1.01 1.85 -2.95
CA GLU A 91 0.68 3.17 -3.49
C GLU A 91 -0.68 3.68 -2.96
N LYS A 92 -1.69 2.79 -2.88
CA LYS A 92 -2.99 3.14 -2.30
C LYS A 92 -2.87 3.53 -0.82
N LYS A 93 -2.06 2.81 -0.03
CA LYS A 93 -1.83 3.15 1.38
C LYS A 93 -1.17 4.52 1.52
N ARG A 94 -0.10 4.80 0.76
CA ARG A 94 0.57 6.10 0.76
C ARG A 94 -0.38 7.26 0.44
N LYS A 95 -1.27 7.07 -0.53
CA LYS A 95 -2.31 8.07 -0.87
C LYS A 95 -3.30 8.30 0.27
N GLN A 96 -3.71 7.25 0.97
CA GLN A 96 -4.61 7.38 2.12
C GLN A 96 -3.96 8.12 3.29
N GLU A 97 -2.70 7.80 3.60
CA GLU A 97 -1.93 8.50 4.64
C GLU A 97 -1.78 9.99 4.30
N ASN A 98 -1.40 10.32 3.06
CA ASN A 98 -1.26 11.71 2.63
C ASN A 98 -2.60 12.49 2.67
N CYS A 99 -3.72 11.86 2.32
CA CYS A 99 -5.03 12.51 2.37
C CYS A 99 -5.47 12.81 3.81
N ALA A 100 -5.18 11.91 4.76
CA ALA A 100 -5.51 12.09 6.17
C ALA A 100 -4.69 13.21 6.83
N VAL A 101 -3.43 13.40 6.41
CA VAL A 101 -2.59 14.51 6.89
C VAL A 101 -3.14 15.86 6.44
N VAL A 102 -3.60 15.98 5.19
CA VAL A 102 -4.18 17.21 4.66
C VAL A 102 -5.46 17.61 5.40
N GLU A 103 -6.33 16.66 5.76
CA GLU A 103 -7.53 16.95 6.56
C GLU A 103 -7.21 17.47 7.97
N GLN A 104 -6.16 16.93 8.62
CA GLN A 104 -5.74 17.40 9.93
C GLN A 104 -5.18 18.84 9.93
N GLU A 105 -4.49 19.23 8.85
CA GLU A 105 -4.01 20.61 8.70
C GLU A 105 -5.15 21.60 8.44
N ILE A 106 -6.16 21.22 7.67
CA ILE A 106 -7.36 22.03 7.43
C ILE A 106 -8.18 22.22 8.72
N GLN A 107 -8.28 21.18 9.56
CA GLN A 107 -8.95 21.26 10.85
C GLN A 107 -8.24 22.21 11.83
N LYS A 108 -6.90 22.23 11.87
CA LYS A 108 -6.13 23.17 12.70
C LYS A 108 -6.27 24.62 12.22
N CYS A 109 -6.40 24.84 10.92
CA CYS A 109 -6.59 26.18 10.36
C CYS A 109 -7.99 26.74 10.64
N THR A 110 -9.02 25.91 10.73
CA THR A 110 -10.41 26.34 10.96
C THR A 110 -10.73 26.65 12.41
N THR A 111 -9.99 26.12 13.39
CA THR A 111 -10.20 26.41 14.82
C THR A 111 -9.65 27.76 15.30
N THR A 112 -8.86 28.47 14.48
CA THR A 112 -8.25 29.75 14.90
C THR A 112 -9.13 30.97 14.56
N THR A 113 -10.18 30.83 13.74
CA THR A 113 -10.97 31.97 13.24
C THR A 113 -12.25 32.29 14.04
N THR A 114 -12.56 31.57 15.11
CA THR A 114 -13.77 31.82 15.94
C THR A 114 -13.52 32.58 17.25
N ASN A 115 -12.31 33.08 17.50
CA ASN A 115 -11.98 33.87 18.71
C ASN A 115 -11.61 35.34 18.47
N THR A 116 -11.83 35.87 17.27
CA THR A 116 -11.97 37.33 17.12
C THR A 116 -13.43 37.67 17.32
N SER A 117 -13.76 37.95 18.59
CA SER A 117 -14.96 38.67 19.00
C SER A 117 -15.17 39.85 18.04
N VAL A 118 -16.13 39.71 17.13
CA VAL A 118 -16.62 40.82 16.33
C VAL A 118 -17.05 41.87 17.36
N PRO A 119 -16.51 43.10 17.35
CA PRO A 119 -17.02 44.16 18.19
C PRO A 119 -18.50 44.28 17.87
N ARG A 120 -19.36 43.96 18.84
CA ARG A 120 -20.80 44.18 18.75
C ARG A 120 -20.97 45.68 18.67
N TRP A 121 -21.08 46.21 17.45
CA TRP A 121 -21.42 47.60 17.24
C TRP A 121 -22.84 47.79 17.79
N ASP A 122 -22.93 48.32 19.01
CA ASP A 122 -24.18 48.73 19.63
C ASP A 122 -24.82 49.83 18.76
N ASN A 123 -25.77 49.41 17.93
CA ASN A 123 -26.55 50.26 17.04
C ASN A 123 -27.37 51.34 17.80
N ASP A 124 -27.46 51.26 19.12
CA ASP A 124 -28.18 52.24 19.94
C ASP A 124 -27.46 53.59 20.08
N LYS A 125 -26.14 53.66 19.89
CA LYS A 125 -25.40 54.94 20.01
C LYS A 125 -25.53 55.83 18.78
N LEU A 126 -25.93 55.30 17.62
CA LEU A 126 -26.10 56.10 16.39
C LEU A 126 -27.47 56.81 16.34
N ARG A 127 -28.47 56.34 17.09
CA ARG A 127 -29.82 56.91 17.07
C ARG A 127 -29.94 58.21 17.89
N ILE A 128 -29.17 58.35 18.96
CA ILE A 128 -29.22 59.52 19.86
C ILE A 128 -28.54 60.75 19.24
N LYS A 129 -27.58 60.57 18.31
CA LYS A 129 -26.82 61.69 17.73
C LYS A 129 -27.58 62.46 16.64
N MET A 130 -28.67 61.91 16.09
CA MET A 130 -29.48 62.59 15.07
C MET A 130 -30.61 63.46 15.62
N GLN A 131 -31.07 63.25 16.86
CA GLN A 131 -32.11 64.09 17.47
C GLN A 131 -31.61 65.41 18.06
N LYS A 132 -30.29 65.58 18.21
CA LYS A 132 -29.67 66.82 18.74
C LYS A 132 -29.30 67.86 17.67
N ARG A 133 -29.75 67.71 16.43
CA ARG A 133 -29.52 68.68 15.33
C ARG A 133 -30.80 69.39 14.83
N LEU A 134 -31.92 69.24 15.54
CA LEU A 134 -33.22 69.80 15.14
C LEU A 134 -33.89 70.69 16.22
N LEU A 135 -33.13 71.11 17.23
CA LEU A 135 -33.49 72.16 18.19
C LEU A 135 -32.30 73.10 18.33
#